data_AF-A0A6J7FH89-F1
#
_entry.id   AF-A0A6J7FH89-F1
#
_cell.length_a   1.000
_cell.length_b   1.000
_cell.length_c   1.000
_cell.angle_alpha   90.00
_cell.angle_beta   90.00
_cell.angle_gamma   90.00
#
_symmetry.space_group_name_H-M   'P 1'
#
loop_
_entity.id
_entity.type
_entity.pdbx_description
1 polymer ?
#
loop_
_entity_poly.entity_id
_entity_poly.type
_entity_poly.pdbx_seq_one_letter_code
_entity_poly.pdbx_strand_id
1 'polypeptide(L)'
;MDISEQVRNTLKMGFRKYLTIALISIFLTGSTSQSIAQSLYSGTLLVENWSCFAKPEKTESMGPTKVAELNFSPVVQSKRGTSTRISFTSLQLRATSKSWKSIALNVEYQGKSLKRSVISLKNTEEFQPITFSVDLPLNLLDKADFRPMLQGAKGVQESPAGCLTEEIYEKTFPIVDMPTKVEKDPVLNKIKSRLSSLESNIENSETREIIWIVSPNVPSSYKIALESQSDALAKAYPNLYKWNQPVTFVLGDVLSWTPSATSISPACMRFVLQMKTFWKKQGHLDNRILAGTSYCDEHMIVVMRPNPSKTEPDSDIMGQEVGGVIQENAFLNNPILATLQRDQIRIPYWYEQGSQSIFGFVAYLAKNGKIDGAPNKAIVSPECKSISLKDIELSPNGAMQLSNCPYTKGFAAVRLMIAFYGWDAATSWYAGFTTATDYEDAFEKIYGDSLSEFEKWADSYWKFLVDPKKTPATLIARLAKA
;
A
#
# COMPACT_ATOMS: atom_id res chain seq x y z
N MET A 1 31.95 -44.27 5.44
CA MET A 1 32.72 -43.58 6.50
C MET A 1 33.74 -42.70 5.81
N ASP A 2 33.94 -41.44 6.14
CA ASP A 2 33.06 -40.39 6.66
C ASP A 2 33.81 -39.09 6.30
N ILE A 3 33.16 -38.21 5.56
CA ILE A 3 33.68 -36.89 5.17
C ILE A 3 33.30 -35.96 6.33
N SER A 4 33.93 -36.12 7.50
CA SER A 4 33.58 -35.29 8.68
C SER A 4 34.73 -34.87 9.59
N GLU A 5 35.98 -35.26 9.29
CA GLU A 5 37.13 -35.00 10.16
C GLU A 5 38.22 -34.10 9.56
N GLN A 6 38.27 -33.91 8.23
CA GLN A 6 39.30 -33.09 7.58
C GLN A 6 38.93 -31.61 7.40
N VAL A 7 37.67 -31.22 7.64
CA VAL A 7 37.22 -29.81 7.63
C VAL A 7 37.20 -29.20 9.06
N ARG A 8 37.38 -30.03 10.10
CA ARG A 8 37.27 -29.59 11.50
C ARG A 8 38.57 -29.00 12.08
N ASN A 9 39.70 -29.10 11.37
CA ASN A 9 41.02 -28.66 11.88
C ASN A 9 41.58 -27.36 11.27
N THR A 10 40.84 -26.66 10.41
CA THR A 10 41.32 -25.40 9.79
C THR A 10 40.83 -24.13 10.51
N LEU A 11 40.05 -24.23 11.59
CA LEU A 11 39.46 -23.08 12.30
C LEU A 11 39.91 -22.88 13.75
N LYS A 12 41.08 -23.41 14.13
CA LYS A 12 41.71 -23.12 15.43
C LYS A 12 43.23 -22.98 15.28
N MET A 13 43.73 -21.74 15.20
CA MET A 13 44.95 -21.20 15.83
C MET A 13 45.56 -20.05 15.01
N GLY A 14 45.82 -18.91 15.67
CA GLY A 14 46.54 -17.76 15.12
C GLY A 14 45.91 -16.41 15.52
N PHE A 15 45.75 -16.09 16.81
CA PHE A 15 46.69 -15.26 17.58
C PHE A 15 46.96 -13.86 16.96
N ARG A 16 46.27 -12.82 17.46
CA ARG A 16 46.80 -11.77 18.38
C ARG A 16 47.85 -10.82 17.79
N LYS A 17 47.49 -9.52 17.68
CA LYS A 17 48.23 -8.31 18.14
C LYS A 17 47.35 -7.05 17.89
N TYR A 18 46.83 -6.42 18.96
CA TYR A 18 47.24 -5.12 19.55
C TYR A 18 47.12 -3.92 18.58
N LEU A 19 46.12 -3.03 18.72
CA LEU A 19 46.01 -1.89 19.66
C LEU A 19 46.80 -0.65 19.20
N THR A 20 46.13 0.49 18.93
CA THR A 20 46.59 1.85 19.31
C THR A 20 45.39 2.81 19.34
N ILE A 21 45.35 3.62 20.40
CA ILE A 21 44.38 4.62 20.85
C ILE A 21 44.90 6.03 20.50
N ALA A 22 44.02 6.99 20.19
CA ALA A 22 44.12 8.42 20.60
C ALA A 22 42.79 9.13 20.22
N LEU A 23 41.87 9.50 21.12
CA LEU A 23 41.84 10.64 22.06
C LEU A 23 42.08 12.03 21.42
N ILE A 24 41.00 12.82 21.30
CA ILE A 24 41.02 14.26 21.65
C ILE A 24 39.76 14.56 22.46
N SER A 25 39.98 14.95 23.72
CA SER A 25 39.02 15.62 24.59
C SER A 25 39.21 17.13 24.44
N ILE A 26 38.12 17.90 24.37
CA ILE A 26 38.12 19.30 24.78
C ILE A 26 37.02 19.46 25.84
N PHE A 27 37.47 19.75 27.06
CA PHE A 27 36.66 20.31 28.14
C PHE A 27 36.49 21.81 27.89
N LEU A 28 35.25 22.30 27.91
CA LEU A 28 34.92 23.63 28.42
C LEU A 28 33.64 23.52 29.24
N THR A 29 33.78 23.73 30.53
CA THR A 29 32.72 23.80 31.54
C THR A 29 32.02 25.16 31.49
N GLY A 30 30.68 25.17 31.58
CA GLY A 30 29.91 26.40 31.75
C GLY A 30 28.38 26.20 31.76
N SER A 31 27.85 25.76 32.90
CA SER A 31 26.51 26.04 33.47
C SER A 31 25.22 25.97 32.60
N THR A 32 24.44 24.92 32.87
CA THR A 32 22.97 24.91 33.11
C THR A 32 22.03 25.59 32.11
N SER A 33 21.32 24.79 31.31
CA SER A 33 19.88 24.46 31.52
C SER A 33 19.30 23.72 30.30
N GLN A 34 18.61 22.62 30.59
CA GLN A 34 17.53 21.99 29.80
C GLN A 34 17.64 21.94 28.26
N SER A 35 18.02 20.76 27.74
CA SER A 35 17.22 19.95 26.81
C SER A 35 18.10 19.04 25.94
N ILE A 36 18.73 18.03 26.55
CA ILE A 36 19.33 16.91 25.80
C ILE A 36 18.93 15.62 26.51
N ALA A 37 17.81 15.06 26.07
CA ALA A 37 17.47 13.64 26.22
C ALA A 37 16.59 13.23 25.02
N GLN A 38 17.06 13.56 23.81
CA GLN A 38 16.58 13.02 22.54
C GLN A 38 17.77 12.35 21.86
N SER A 39 18.15 11.17 22.35
CA SER A 39 18.91 10.20 21.55
C SER A 39 18.88 8.85 22.25
N LEU A 40 18.58 7.81 21.47
CA LEU A 40 18.66 6.37 21.78
C LEU A 40 17.40 5.76 22.42
N TYR A 41 16.41 5.44 21.58
CA TYR A 41 15.36 4.47 21.88
C TYR A 41 15.42 3.34 20.84
N SER A 42 16.34 2.40 21.05
CA SER A 42 16.28 1.06 20.44
C SER A 42 15.47 0.18 21.38
N GLY A 43 14.34 -0.31 20.91
CA GLY A 43 13.31 -1.01 21.66
C GLY A 43 12.01 -0.82 20.89
N THR A 44 11.87 -1.60 19.82
CA THR A 44 10.83 -1.57 18.78
C THR A 44 9.42 -1.55 19.39
N LEU A 45 8.87 -0.34 19.55
CA LEU A 45 7.44 -0.03 19.61
C LEU A 45 7.29 1.50 19.59
N LEU A 46 7.74 2.12 18.49
CA LEU A 46 7.49 3.54 18.22
C LEU A 46 6.35 3.64 17.21
N VAL A 47 5.13 3.41 17.70
CA VAL A 47 3.88 3.39 16.93
C VAL A 47 3.87 2.30 15.85
N GLU A 48 3.38 1.12 16.22
CA GLU A 48 3.24 0.00 15.27
C GLU A 48 1.78 -0.43 15.17
N ASN A 49 1.33 -0.59 13.93
CA ASN A 49 0.08 -1.26 13.62
C ASN A 49 0.35 -2.76 13.54
N TRP A 50 -0.45 -3.52 14.27
CA TRP A 50 -0.42 -4.96 14.28
C TRP A 50 -1.73 -5.50 13.71
N SER A 51 -1.62 -6.50 12.85
CA SER A 51 -2.77 -7.25 12.36
C SER A 51 -2.74 -8.65 12.96
N CYS A 52 -3.85 -9.10 13.54
CA CYS A 52 -3.96 -10.43 14.12
C CYS A 52 -4.78 -11.34 13.21
N PHE A 53 -4.33 -12.59 13.08
CA PHE A 53 -4.94 -13.56 12.17
C PHE A 53 -5.33 -14.84 12.88
N ALA A 54 -6.55 -15.31 12.63
CA ALA A 54 -6.95 -16.64 13.05
C ALA A 54 -6.20 -17.69 12.22
N LYS A 55 -5.73 -18.73 12.90
CA LYS A 55 -5.25 -19.93 12.22
C LYS A 55 -6.44 -20.59 11.50
N PRO A 56 -6.31 -21.04 10.25
CA PRO A 56 -7.39 -21.73 9.56
C PRO A 56 -7.77 -23.02 10.31
N GLU A 57 -9.07 -23.21 10.55
CA GLU A 57 -9.59 -24.33 11.34
C GLU A 57 -9.47 -25.69 10.62
N LYS A 58 -9.17 -25.70 9.31
CA LYS A 58 -8.95 -26.92 8.51
C LYS A 58 -7.85 -26.72 7.47
N THR A 59 -7.10 -27.79 7.17
CA THR A 59 -5.99 -27.87 6.21
C THR A 59 -6.39 -27.66 4.74
N GLU A 60 -7.63 -27.31 4.43
CA GLU A 60 -8.09 -27.08 3.06
C GLU A 60 -8.27 -25.59 2.76
N SER A 61 -7.22 -25.03 2.16
CA SER A 61 -7.23 -23.90 1.22
C SER A 61 -7.62 -22.49 1.67
N MET A 62 -8.14 -22.27 2.89
CA MET A 62 -8.33 -20.91 3.41
C MET A 62 -7.06 -20.44 4.11
N GLY A 63 -6.46 -19.35 3.62
CA GLY A 63 -5.34 -18.72 4.30
C GLY A 63 -5.75 -18.10 5.64
N PRO A 64 -4.79 -17.58 6.44
CA PRO A 64 -5.10 -16.96 7.72
C PRO A 64 -6.04 -15.76 7.55
N THR A 65 -7.19 -15.78 8.23
CA THR A 65 -8.20 -14.71 8.18
C THR A 65 -7.85 -13.62 9.18
N LYS A 66 -7.80 -12.36 8.74
CA LYS A 66 -7.63 -11.21 9.65
C LYS A 66 -8.81 -11.12 10.61
N VAL A 67 -8.54 -11.12 11.91
CA VAL A 67 -9.57 -11.11 12.97
C VAL A 67 -9.52 -9.88 13.87
N ALA A 68 -8.43 -9.09 13.79
CA ALA A 68 -8.32 -7.84 14.52
C ALA A 68 -7.21 -6.93 13.99
N GLU A 69 -7.34 -5.66 14.37
CA GLU A 69 -6.34 -4.61 14.19
C GLU A 69 -6.01 -4.00 15.55
N LEU A 70 -4.71 -3.74 15.76
CA LEU A 70 -4.17 -3.20 16.99
C LEU A 70 -3.25 -2.02 16.66
N ASN A 71 -3.59 -0.84 17.16
CA ASN A 71 -2.72 0.33 17.06
C ASN A 71 -2.02 0.57 18.40
N PHE A 72 -0.69 0.45 18.43
CA PHE A 72 0.13 0.78 19.61
C PHE A 72 0.49 2.26 19.61
N SER A 73 0.02 3.01 20.61
CA SER A 73 0.40 4.41 20.85
C SER A 73 1.39 4.56 22.01
N PRO A 74 2.17 5.67 22.06
CA PRO A 74 3.43 5.75 22.81
C PRO A 74 3.35 5.48 24.31
N VAL A 75 4.53 5.12 24.82
CA VAL A 75 4.80 4.57 26.15
C VAL A 75 4.94 5.68 27.19
N VAL A 76 4.18 5.61 28.28
CA VAL A 76 4.54 6.31 29.52
C VAL A 76 5.50 5.42 30.29
N GLN A 77 6.74 5.88 30.46
CA GLN A 77 7.75 5.23 31.30
C GLN A 77 7.79 5.89 32.68
N SER A 78 7.63 5.11 33.73
CA SER A 78 7.89 5.58 35.10
C SER A 78 8.89 4.67 35.79
N LYS A 79 9.97 5.26 36.30
CA LYS A 79 11.00 4.53 37.03
C LYS A 79 10.47 4.10 38.40
N ARG A 80 10.65 2.82 38.75
CA ARG A 80 10.27 2.23 40.04
C ARG A 80 11.45 1.40 40.57
N GLY A 81 12.33 2.04 41.31
CA GLY A 81 13.54 1.40 41.85
C GLY A 81 14.47 0.92 40.74
N THR A 82 14.75 -0.39 40.69
CA THR A 82 15.57 -1.07 39.68
C THR A 82 14.80 -1.45 38.40
N SER A 83 13.50 -1.21 38.38
CA SER A 83 12.61 -1.51 37.26
C SER A 83 12.02 -0.24 36.64
N THR A 84 11.62 -0.32 35.39
CA THR A 84 10.83 0.68 34.68
C THR A 84 9.46 0.10 34.40
N ARG A 85 8.41 0.81 34.85
CA ARG A 85 7.05 0.54 34.41
C ARG A 85 6.85 1.17 33.04
N ILE A 86 6.48 0.33 32.10
CA ILE A 86 6.11 0.67 30.72
C ILE A 86 4.59 0.56 30.66
N SER A 87 3.92 1.67 30.41
CA SER A 87 2.48 1.71 30.16
C SER A 87 2.22 2.10 28.72
N PHE A 88 1.46 1.28 28.01
CA PHE A 88 1.03 1.56 26.63
C PHE A 88 -0.28 2.35 26.70
N THR A 89 -0.25 3.63 26.36
CA THR A 89 -1.30 4.57 26.82
C THR A 89 -2.63 4.45 26.07
N SER A 90 -2.69 3.78 24.93
CA SER A 90 -3.96 3.33 24.36
C SER A 90 -3.68 2.36 23.23
N LEU A 91 -4.00 1.09 23.42
CA LEU A 91 -4.22 0.18 22.32
C LEU A 91 -5.64 0.34 21.85
N GLN A 92 -5.82 0.72 20.59
CA GLN A 92 -7.14 0.63 19.97
C GLN A 92 -7.25 -0.73 19.29
N LEU A 93 -8.11 -1.58 19.85
CA LEU A 93 -8.50 -2.84 19.21
C LEU A 93 -9.80 -2.64 18.46
N ARG A 94 -9.82 -3.05 17.19
CA ARG A 94 -11.04 -3.30 16.45
C ARG A 94 -11.15 -4.79 16.15
N ALA A 95 -12.13 -5.45 16.77
CA ALA A 95 -12.41 -6.85 16.50
C ALA A 95 -13.21 -6.95 15.20
N THR A 96 -12.70 -7.67 14.21
CA THR A 96 -13.46 -8.01 13.00
C THR A 96 -14.21 -9.34 13.17
N SER A 97 -14.06 -10.00 14.33
CA SER A 97 -14.77 -11.22 14.71
C SER A 97 -15.11 -11.22 16.21
N LYS A 98 -16.35 -11.61 16.55
CA LYS A 98 -16.93 -11.60 17.92
C LYS A 98 -16.48 -12.77 18.82
N SER A 99 -15.44 -13.53 18.43
CA SER A 99 -15.06 -14.78 19.10
C SER A 99 -14.01 -14.63 20.22
N TRP A 100 -13.39 -13.46 20.38
CA TRP A 100 -12.25 -13.26 21.28
C TRP A 100 -12.68 -12.66 22.62
N LYS A 101 -12.12 -13.19 23.72
CA LYS A 101 -12.44 -12.74 25.10
C LYS A 101 -11.31 -11.99 25.78
N SER A 102 -10.08 -12.15 25.33
CA SER A 102 -8.94 -11.44 25.90
C SER A 102 -7.84 -11.19 24.88
N ILE A 103 -7.04 -10.17 25.15
CA ILE A 103 -5.76 -9.90 24.50
C ILE A 103 -4.66 -10.02 25.54
N ALA A 104 -3.53 -10.61 25.16
CA ALA A 104 -2.33 -10.64 25.97
C ALA A 104 -1.18 -9.90 25.29
N LEU A 105 -0.35 -9.26 26.10
CA LEU A 105 0.95 -8.75 25.72
C LEU A 105 2.01 -9.65 26.36
N ASN A 106 2.67 -10.44 25.53
CA ASN A 106 3.85 -11.21 25.93
C ASN A 106 5.08 -10.32 25.77
N VAL A 107 5.92 -10.31 26.80
CA VAL A 107 7.21 -9.66 26.77
C VAL A 107 8.28 -10.74 26.84
N GLU A 108 9.14 -10.80 25.84
CA GLU A 108 10.12 -11.86 25.64
C GLU A 108 11.53 -11.28 25.55
N TYR A 109 12.54 -12.04 25.94
CA TYR A 109 13.94 -11.73 25.67
C TYR A 109 14.65 -13.02 25.29
N GLN A 110 15.30 -13.03 24.12
CA GLN A 110 15.97 -14.22 23.58
C GLN A 110 15.07 -15.47 23.55
N GLY A 111 13.80 -15.28 23.17
CA GLY A 111 12.79 -16.35 23.10
C GLY A 111 12.27 -16.85 24.45
N LYS A 112 12.69 -16.24 25.58
CA LYS A 112 12.16 -16.55 26.91
C LYS A 112 11.14 -15.52 27.33
N SER A 113 9.96 -15.99 27.77
CA SER A 113 8.92 -15.13 28.34
C SER A 113 9.41 -14.48 29.64
N LEU A 114 9.47 -13.15 29.66
CA LEU A 114 9.80 -12.34 30.83
C LEU A 114 8.55 -12.00 31.64
N LYS A 115 7.49 -11.55 30.96
CA LYS A 115 6.23 -11.15 31.60
C LYS A 115 5.09 -11.30 30.60
N ARG A 116 3.89 -11.63 31.10
CA ARG A 116 2.66 -11.69 30.32
C ARG A 116 1.60 -10.85 31.02
N SER A 117 0.99 -9.94 30.30
CA SER A 117 -0.15 -9.15 30.77
C SER A 117 -1.36 -9.51 29.93
N VAL A 118 -2.54 -9.70 30.55
CA VAL A 118 -3.76 -10.12 29.86
C VAL A 118 -4.90 -9.18 30.23
N ILE A 119 -5.66 -8.74 29.23
CA ILE A 119 -6.81 -7.85 29.39
C ILE A 119 -8.02 -8.50 28.73
N SER A 120 -9.13 -8.55 29.45
CA SER A 120 -10.40 -9.01 28.92
C SER A 120 -11.00 -7.99 27.95
N LEU A 121 -11.51 -8.47 26.83
CA LEU A 121 -12.12 -7.67 25.78
C LEU A 121 -13.63 -7.60 25.99
N LYS A 122 -14.24 -6.45 25.65
CA LYS A 122 -15.69 -6.36 25.50
C LYS A 122 -16.07 -6.96 24.15
N ASN A 123 -17.24 -7.58 24.08
CA ASN A 123 -17.77 -8.15 22.84
C ASN A 123 -18.41 -7.06 21.98
N THR A 124 -17.59 -6.19 21.38
CA THR A 124 -18.01 -5.12 20.47
C THR A 124 -17.05 -4.99 19.29
N GLU A 125 -17.60 -4.63 18.13
CA GLU A 125 -16.85 -4.31 16.90
C GLU A 125 -16.32 -2.86 16.89
N GLU A 126 -16.70 -2.07 17.90
CA GLU A 126 -16.20 -0.71 18.10
C GLU A 126 -14.76 -0.70 18.62
N PHE A 127 -14.08 0.43 18.43
CA PHE A 127 -12.74 0.65 18.97
C PHE A 127 -12.74 0.59 20.50
N GLN A 128 -11.88 -0.28 21.05
CA GLN A 128 -11.72 -0.42 22.50
C GLN A 128 -10.33 0.06 22.91
N PRO A 129 -10.22 1.09 23.78
CA PRO A 129 -8.94 1.48 24.38
C PRO A 129 -8.52 0.45 25.43
N ILE A 130 -7.31 -0.07 25.30
CA ILE A 130 -6.74 -1.11 26.14
C ILE A 130 -5.37 -0.62 26.64
N THR A 131 -5.08 -0.77 27.93
CA THR A 131 -3.83 -0.28 28.52
C THR A 131 -3.07 -1.43 29.17
N PHE A 132 -1.96 -1.84 28.56
CA PHE A 132 -1.02 -2.76 29.22
C PHE A 132 -0.04 -1.98 30.09
N SER A 133 0.29 -2.55 31.25
CA SER A 133 1.39 -2.09 32.08
C SER A 133 2.31 -3.25 32.43
N VAL A 134 3.58 -3.12 32.08
CA VAL A 134 4.61 -4.13 32.32
C VAL A 134 5.74 -3.47 33.11
N ASP A 135 6.28 -4.18 34.09
CA ASP A 135 7.45 -3.71 34.84
C ASP A 135 8.64 -4.54 34.35
N LEU A 136 9.68 -3.90 33.83
CA LEU A 136 10.89 -4.55 33.32
C LEU A 136 12.15 -4.00 33.99
N PRO A 137 13.19 -4.83 34.22
CA PRO A 137 14.51 -4.33 34.58
C PRO A 137 15.07 -3.35 33.54
N LEU A 138 15.73 -2.28 34.00
CA LEU A 138 16.28 -1.23 33.13
C LEU A 138 17.22 -1.77 32.03
N ASN A 139 17.99 -2.81 32.34
CA ASN A 139 18.95 -3.44 31.42
C ASN A 139 18.31 -4.33 30.33
N LEU A 140 16.99 -4.54 30.39
CA LEU A 140 16.21 -5.32 29.44
C LEU A 140 15.23 -4.44 28.64
N LEU A 141 15.11 -3.15 28.96
CA LEU A 141 14.12 -2.25 28.37
C LEU A 141 14.28 -2.09 26.85
N ASP A 142 15.54 -2.05 26.39
CA ASP A 142 15.95 -1.88 25.00
C ASP A 142 16.08 -3.21 24.21
N LYS A 143 15.88 -4.34 24.90
CA LYS A 143 16.15 -5.69 24.38
C LYS A 143 14.93 -6.60 24.42
N ALA A 144 13.89 -6.19 25.13
CA ALA A 144 12.68 -6.98 25.25
C ALA A 144 11.80 -6.82 24.00
N ASP A 145 11.33 -7.95 23.49
CA ASP A 145 10.35 -8.02 22.41
C ASP A 145 8.94 -8.01 23.01
N PHE A 146 8.05 -7.20 22.44
CA PHE A 146 6.66 -7.09 22.87
C PHE A 146 5.75 -7.69 21.80
N ARG A 147 4.96 -8.70 22.15
CA ARG A 147 4.11 -9.45 21.21
C ARG A 147 2.66 -9.50 21.68
N PRO A 148 1.73 -8.79 21.02
CA PRO A 148 0.31 -8.97 21.28
C PRO A 148 -0.18 -10.33 20.77
N MET A 149 -1.15 -10.93 21.47
CA MET A 149 -1.78 -12.20 21.11
C MET A 149 -3.25 -12.19 21.52
N LEU A 150 -4.16 -12.59 20.62
CA LEU A 150 -5.57 -12.77 20.97
C LEU A 150 -5.84 -14.17 21.51
N GLN A 151 -6.78 -14.25 22.46
CA GLN A 151 -7.16 -15.50 23.15
C GLN A 151 -8.67 -15.73 23.11
N GLY A 152 -9.05 -16.92 22.67
CA GLY A 152 -10.43 -17.38 22.57
C GLY A 152 -11.01 -17.81 23.93
N ALA A 153 -12.28 -18.19 23.94
CA ALA A 153 -12.94 -18.72 25.14
C ALA A 153 -12.29 -20.03 25.61
N LYS A 154 -12.03 -20.15 26.93
CA LYS A 154 -11.47 -21.35 27.58
C LYS A 154 -12.12 -22.63 27.06
N GLY A 155 -11.31 -23.55 26.51
CA GLY A 155 -11.74 -24.88 26.09
C GLY A 155 -11.20 -25.33 24.73
N VAL A 156 -10.78 -24.39 23.89
CA VAL A 156 -9.99 -24.71 22.68
C VAL A 156 -8.53 -24.57 23.06
N GLN A 157 -7.76 -25.66 22.93
CA GLN A 157 -6.30 -25.67 22.98
C GLN A 157 -5.77 -24.39 22.32
N GLU A 158 -4.85 -23.71 22.99
CA GLU A 158 -4.16 -22.51 22.54
C GLU A 158 -3.83 -22.57 21.04
N SER A 159 -4.73 -22.07 20.19
CA SER A 159 -4.33 -21.63 18.86
C SER A 159 -4.40 -20.12 18.91
N PRO A 160 -3.35 -19.47 19.41
CA PRO A 160 -3.31 -18.03 19.44
C PRO A 160 -3.37 -17.53 18.00
N ALA A 161 -4.24 -16.55 17.76
CA ALA A 161 -4.10 -15.76 16.56
C ALA A 161 -2.69 -15.13 16.59
N GLY A 162 -1.90 -15.38 15.54
CA GLY A 162 -0.60 -14.74 15.39
C GLY A 162 -0.84 -13.28 15.03
N CYS A 163 -0.37 -12.35 15.85
CA CYS A 163 -0.32 -10.95 15.47
C CYS A 163 1.03 -10.68 14.81
N LEU A 164 1.00 -10.02 13.66
CA LEU A 164 2.18 -9.60 12.92
C LEU A 164 2.20 -8.08 12.87
N THR A 165 3.41 -7.50 12.97
CA THR A 165 3.60 -6.11 12.55
C THR A 165 3.31 -6.01 11.07
N GLU A 166 2.90 -4.83 10.61
CA GLU A 166 2.66 -4.57 9.19
C GLU A 166 3.90 -4.88 8.31
N GLU A 167 5.10 -4.55 8.78
CA GLU A 167 6.34 -4.86 8.07
C GLU A 167 6.58 -6.37 7.90
N ILE A 168 6.35 -7.15 8.96
CA ILE A 168 6.48 -8.61 8.89
C ILE A 168 5.35 -9.18 8.04
N TYR A 169 4.14 -8.64 8.18
CA TYR A 169 2.98 -9.02 7.39
C TYR A 169 3.31 -8.89 5.89
N GLU A 170 3.71 -7.72 5.41
CA GLU A 170 4.08 -7.51 4.00
C GLU A 170 5.20 -8.43 3.50
N LYS A 171 6.18 -8.75 4.35
CA LYS A 171 7.29 -9.67 4.01
C LYS A 171 6.90 -11.15 4.06
N THR A 172 5.86 -11.52 4.80
CA THR A 172 5.44 -12.91 5.04
C THR A 172 4.53 -13.43 3.94
N PHE A 173 3.82 -12.56 3.23
CA PHE A 173 2.94 -12.99 2.15
C PHE A 173 3.66 -12.97 0.81
N PRO A 174 3.45 -14.01 -0.02
CA PRO A 174 4.10 -14.09 -1.31
C PRO A 174 3.64 -12.90 -2.17
N ILE A 175 4.60 -12.10 -2.63
CA ILE A 175 4.43 -11.35 -3.86
C ILE A 175 4.29 -12.42 -4.94
N VAL A 176 3.09 -12.57 -5.47
CA VAL A 176 2.86 -13.47 -6.59
C VAL A 176 2.95 -12.60 -7.82
N ASP A 177 3.97 -12.82 -8.64
CA ASP A 177 3.92 -12.29 -10.00
C ASP A 177 2.68 -12.88 -10.66
N MET A 178 1.72 -12.03 -11.01
CA MET A 178 0.57 -12.46 -11.81
C MET A 178 1.12 -13.18 -13.03
N PRO A 179 0.57 -14.35 -13.42
CA PRO A 179 1.12 -15.17 -14.48
C PRO A 179 1.52 -14.31 -15.69
N THR A 180 2.81 -14.10 -15.88
CA THR A 180 3.36 -13.28 -16.98
C THR A 180 3.43 -14.09 -18.27
N LYS A 181 3.26 -15.42 -18.19
CA LYS A 181 3.15 -16.29 -19.36
C LYS A 181 1.80 -16.05 -20.03
N VAL A 182 1.79 -15.06 -20.92
CA VAL A 182 0.64 -14.59 -21.70
C VAL A 182 -0.18 -15.75 -22.25
N GLU A 183 0.48 -16.81 -22.74
CA GLU A 183 -0.18 -17.99 -23.33
C GLU A 183 -1.21 -18.68 -22.44
N LYS A 184 -1.07 -18.60 -21.11
CA LYS A 184 -2.00 -19.25 -20.17
C LYS A 184 -3.08 -18.33 -19.63
N ASP A 185 -2.88 -17.01 -19.67
CA ASP A 185 -3.86 -16.05 -19.17
C ASP A 185 -4.81 -15.63 -20.31
N PRO A 186 -6.09 -16.06 -20.27
CA PRO A 186 -7.04 -15.76 -21.34
C PRO A 186 -7.35 -14.26 -21.46
N VAL A 187 -7.24 -13.49 -20.37
CA VAL A 187 -7.46 -12.04 -20.36
C VAL A 187 -6.27 -11.34 -21.01
N LEU A 188 -5.03 -11.69 -20.65
CA LEU A 188 -3.85 -11.13 -21.30
C LEU A 188 -3.77 -11.51 -22.78
N ASN A 189 -4.17 -12.73 -23.16
CA ASN A 189 -4.28 -13.12 -24.57
C ASN A 189 -5.28 -12.23 -25.32
N LYS A 190 -6.42 -11.92 -24.71
CA LYS A 190 -7.42 -11.01 -25.30
C LYS A 190 -6.89 -9.57 -25.39
N ILE A 191 -6.14 -9.10 -24.40
CA ILE A 191 -5.48 -7.78 -24.47
C ILE A 191 -4.41 -7.77 -25.57
N LYS A 192 -3.63 -8.86 -25.69
CA LYS A 192 -2.60 -8.99 -26.73
C LYS A 192 -3.20 -8.85 -28.13
N SER A 193 -4.36 -9.45 -28.37
CA SER A 193 -5.04 -9.34 -29.67
C SER A 193 -5.60 -7.95 -29.96
N ARG A 194 -5.72 -7.06 -28.95
CA ARG A 194 -6.11 -5.66 -29.11
C ARG A 194 -4.93 -4.71 -29.33
N LEU A 195 -3.67 -5.15 -29.20
CA LEU A 195 -2.50 -4.25 -29.24
C LEU A 195 -2.42 -3.43 -30.54
N SER A 196 -2.75 -4.04 -31.67
CA SER A 196 -2.72 -3.36 -32.97
C SER A 196 -3.68 -2.16 -33.03
N SER A 197 -4.81 -2.19 -32.30
CA SER A 197 -5.74 -1.07 -32.25
C SER A 197 -5.33 0.01 -31.24
N LEU A 198 -4.44 -0.31 -30.30
CA LEU A 198 -3.84 0.71 -29.43
C LEU A 198 -2.88 1.57 -30.24
N GLU A 199 -2.04 0.95 -31.07
CA GLU A 199 -1.06 1.62 -31.91
C GLU A 199 -1.70 2.58 -32.92
N SER A 200 -2.86 2.23 -33.46
CA SER A 200 -3.58 3.09 -34.41
C SER A 200 -4.25 4.31 -33.78
N ASN A 201 -4.40 4.35 -32.45
CA ASN A 201 -5.01 5.46 -31.71
C ASN A 201 -3.98 6.42 -31.11
N ILE A 202 -2.69 6.20 -31.38
CA ILE A 202 -1.61 7.05 -30.90
C ILE A 202 -1.59 8.31 -31.75
N GLU A 203 -2.05 9.41 -31.17
CA GLU A 203 -1.87 10.75 -31.71
C GLU A 203 -0.72 11.46 -30.98
N ASN A 204 0.04 12.26 -31.71
CA ASN A 204 0.93 13.24 -31.08
C ASN A 204 0.06 14.32 -30.44
N SER A 205 -0.18 14.22 -29.13
CA SER A 205 -0.78 15.30 -28.37
C SER A 205 0.30 16.31 -28.03
N GLU A 206 0.04 17.60 -28.31
CA GLU A 206 0.82 18.68 -27.72
C GLU A 206 0.52 18.70 -26.22
N THR A 207 1.43 18.15 -25.42
CA THR A 207 1.39 18.32 -23.97
C THR A 207 1.82 19.74 -23.64
N ARG A 208 1.04 20.42 -22.78
CA ARG A 208 1.46 21.71 -22.23
C ARG A 208 2.65 21.52 -21.28
N GLU A 209 3.36 22.61 -21.04
CA GLU A 209 4.56 22.62 -20.18
C GLU A 209 4.26 22.05 -18.78
N ILE A 210 5.19 21.26 -18.26
CA ILE A 210 5.19 20.80 -16.88
C ILE A 210 6.10 21.73 -16.07
N ILE A 211 5.54 22.37 -15.05
CA ILE A 211 6.28 23.16 -14.07
C ILE A 211 6.81 22.22 -13.00
N TRP A 212 8.14 22.07 -12.94
CA TRP A 212 8.81 21.20 -11.97
C TRP A 212 9.25 21.97 -10.73
N ILE A 213 8.77 21.55 -9.57
CA ILE A 213 9.22 22.03 -8.26
C ILE A 213 9.88 20.84 -7.54
N VAL A 214 11.21 20.78 -7.62
CA VAL A 214 12.00 19.63 -7.14
C VAL A 214 12.73 19.99 -5.86
N SER A 215 12.59 19.16 -4.83
CA SER A 215 13.38 19.26 -3.61
C SER A 215 14.86 18.99 -3.91
N PRO A 216 15.80 19.77 -3.31
CA PRO A 216 17.22 19.62 -3.60
C PRO A 216 17.81 18.24 -3.24
N ASN A 217 17.11 17.47 -2.40
CA ASN A 217 17.56 16.16 -1.94
C ASN A 217 17.04 15.00 -2.80
N VAL A 218 16.26 15.27 -3.84
CA VAL A 218 15.72 14.21 -4.71
C VAL A 218 16.76 13.82 -5.77
N PRO A 219 17.08 12.52 -5.91
CA PRO A 219 17.92 12.06 -7.00
C PRO A 219 17.34 12.42 -8.38
N SER A 220 18.19 12.88 -9.30
CA SER A 220 17.77 13.34 -10.64
C SER A 220 17.07 12.27 -11.47
N SER A 221 17.36 10.99 -11.22
CA SER A 221 16.71 9.81 -11.82
C SER A 221 15.19 9.83 -11.68
N TYR A 222 14.65 10.32 -10.57
CA TYR A 222 13.20 10.39 -10.35
C TYR A 222 12.53 11.34 -11.34
N LYS A 223 13.11 12.52 -11.58
CA LYS A 223 12.57 13.47 -12.54
C LYS A 223 12.60 12.88 -13.96
N ILE A 224 13.74 12.33 -14.37
CA ILE A 224 13.91 11.72 -15.71
C ILE A 224 12.89 10.62 -15.94
N ALA A 225 12.69 9.76 -14.94
CA ALA A 225 11.76 8.67 -15.06
C ALA A 225 10.30 9.14 -15.07
N LEU A 226 9.98 10.22 -14.36
CA LEU A 226 8.67 10.86 -14.43
C LEU A 226 8.38 11.52 -15.77
N GLU A 227 9.35 12.20 -16.37
CA GLU A 227 9.23 12.74 -17.72
C GLU A 227 8.95 11.61 -18.73
N SER A 228 9.74 10.53 -18.67
CA SER A 228 9.55 9.34 -19.50
C SER A 228 8.18 8.65 -19.32
N GLN A 229 7.64 8.67 -18.10
CA GLN A 229 6.31 8.13 -17.79
C GLN A 229 5.18 9.07 -18.24
N SER A 230 5.37 10.38 -18.05
CA SER A 230 4.47 11.42 -18.54
C SER A 230 4.29 11.33 -20.06
N ASP A 231 5.39 11.20 -20.80
CA ASP A 231 5.35 11.03 -22.27
C ASP A 231 4.60 9.76 -22.68
N ALA A 232 4.80 8.67 -21.94
CA ALA A 232 4.11 7.40 -22.20
C ALA A 232 2.60 7.51 -21.95
N LEU A 233 2.18 8.21 -20.89
CA LEU A 233 0.77 8.48 -20.59
C LEU A 233 0.14 9.40 -21.63
N ALA A 234 0.85 10.45 -22.05
CA ALA A 234 0.39 11.36 -23.10
C ALA A 234 0.14 10.65 -24.43
N LYS A 235 1.01 9.71 -24.77
CA LYS A 235 0.90 8.87 -25.96
C LYS A 235 -0.28 7.90 -25.88
N ALA A 236 -0.50 7.30 -24.70
CA ALA A 236 -1.55 6.31 -24.49
C ALA A 236 -2.94 6.91 -24.35
N TYR A 237 -3.03 8.13 -23.81
CA TYR A 237 -4.29 8.80 -23.48
C TYR A 237 -4.30 10.25 -23.99
N PRO A 238 -4.13 10.49 -25.31
CA PRO A 238 -3.92 11.83 -25.85
C PRO A 238 -5.09 12.79 -25.56
N ASN A 239 -6.31 12.28 -25.38
CA ASN A 239 -7.47 13.13 -25.08
C ASN A 239 -7.66 13.42 -23.59
N LEU A 240 -7.08 12.60 -22.72
CA LEU A 240 -7.15 12.78 -21.26
C LEU A 240 -5.86 13.38 -20.70
N TYR A 241 -4.75 13.36 -21.43
CA TYR A 241 -3.51 14.00 -21.04
C TYR A 241 -3.37 15.40 -21.68
N LYS A 242 -4.45 16.19 -21.60
CA LYS A 242 -4.56 17.56 -22.12
C LYS A 242 -4.96 18.51 -21.00
N TRP A 243 -4.43 19.72 -21.06
CA TRP A 243 -4.53 20.70 -19.98
C TRP A 243 -4.78 22.09 -20.53
N ASN A 244 -5.59 22.88 -19.85
CA ASN A 244 -5.81 24.29 -20.20
C ASN A 244 -4.73 25.22 -19.64
N GLN A 245 -3.92 24.73 -18.71
CA GLN A 245 -2.83 25.43 -18.04
C GLN A 245 -1.65 24.47 -17.83
N PRO A 246 -0.42 24.97 -17.62
CA PRO A 246 0.71 24.13 -17.22
C PRO A 246 0.37 23.27 -15.99
N VAL A 247 0.87 22.05 -15.96
CA VAL A 247 0.71 21.16 -14.80
C VAL A 247 1.86 21.37 -13.84
N THR A 248 1.57 21.45 -12.54
CA THR A 248 2.60 21.61 -11.51
C THR A 248 2.97 20.25 -10.91
N PHE A 249 4.22 19.82 -11.08
CA PHE A 249 4.77 18.64 -10.43
C PHE A 249 5.63 19.05 -9.24
N VAL A 250 5.22 18.66 -8.03
CA VAL A 250 5.99 18.81 -6.79
C VAL A 250 6.67 17.49 -6.49
N LEU A 251 7.99 17.42 -6.66
CA LEU A 251 8.78 16.22 -6.44
C LEU A 251 9.66 16.38 -5.20
N GLY A 252 9.31 15.68 -4.12
CA GLY A 252 10.07 15.73 -2.87
C GLY A 252 9.38 15.06 -1.70
N ASP A 253 10.15 14.74 -0.66
CA ASP A 253 9.58 14.23 0.58
C ASP A 253 8.90 15.36 1.37
N VAL A 254 7.60 15.56 1.14
CA VAL A 254 6.80 16.63 1.75
C VAL A 254 6.69 16.52 3.28
N LEU A 255 7.09 15.38 3.86
CA LEU A 255 7.16 15.19 5.31
C LEU A 255 8.31 15.97 5.92
N SER A 256 9.48 15.96 5.27
CA SER A 256 10.72 16.58 5.72
C SER A 256 11.05 17.89 4.99
N TRP A 257 10.39 18.15 3.87
CA TRP A 257 10.58 19.33 3.05
C TRP A 257 9.23 19.93 2.64
N THR A 258 9.19 21.20 2.25
CA THR A 258 7.99 21.83 1.70
C THR A 258 8.43 22.86 0.66
N PRO A 259 7.77 22.96 -0.51
CA PRO A 259 8.06 23.98 -1.50
C PRO A 259 8.03 25.39 -0.92
N SER A 260 8.77 26.31 -1.54
CA SER A 260 8.65 27.74 -1.20
C SER A 260 7.23 28.24 -1.52
N ALA A 261 6.67 29.09 -0.64
CA ALA A 261 5.41 29.77 -0.88
C ALA A 261 5.43 30.72 -2.10
N THR A 262 6.62 31.03 -2.64
CA THR A 262 6.78 31.80 -3.88
C THR A 262 6.76 30.92 -5.13
N SER A 263 6.97 29.61 -5.00
CA SER A 263 7.04 28.67 -6.12
C SER A 263 5.70 28.03 -6.44
N ILE A 264 4.74 28.12 -5.51
CA ILE A 264 3.44 27.49 -5.63
C ILE A 264 2.39 28.39 -5.00
N SER A 265 1.21 28.46 -5.59
CA SER A 265 0.13 29.32 -5.09
C SER A 265 -0.35 28.88 -3.69
N PRO A 266 -1.02 29.77 -2.94
CA PRO A 266 -1.60 29.41 -1.65
C PRO A 266 -2.62 28.27 -1.74
N ALA A 267 -3.42 28.19 -2.82
CA ALA A 267 -4.40 27.13 -2.99
C ALA A 267 -3.72 25.77 -3.21
N CYS A 268 -2.73 25.71 -4.10
CA CYS A 268 -1.96 24.51 -4.38
C CYS A 268 -1.09 24.08 -3.17
N MET A 269 -0.56 25.05 -2.41
CA MET A 269 0.17 24.76 -1.17
C MET A 269 -0.72 24.05 -0.14
N ARG A 270 -2.02 24.37 -0.05
CA ARG A 270 -2.93 23.64 0.85
C ARG A 270 -3.00 22.15 0.49
N PHE A 271 -3.02 21.81 -0.80
CA PHE A 271 -2.99 20.41 -1.23
C PHE A 271 -1.67 19.72 -0.86
N VAL A 272 -0.52 20.36 -1.06
CA VAL A 272 0.79 19.84 -0.63
C VAL A 272 0.81 19.56 0.89
N LEU A 273 0.27 20.48 1.70
CA LEU A 273 0.17 20.31 3.15
C LEU A 273 -0.85 19.26 3.59
N GLN A 274 -1.91 19.05 2.81
CA GLN A 274 -2.84 17.92 3.01
C GLN A 274 -2.14 16.58 2.78
N MET A 275 -1.33 16.46 1.72
CA MET A 275 -0.53 15.23 1.48
C MET A 275 0.40 14.93 2.65
N LYS A 276 1.05 15.96 3.20
CA LYS A 276 1.86 15.83 4.42
C LYS A 276 1.06 15.25 5.59
N THR A 277 -0.22 15.57 5.70
CA THR A 277 -1.10 15.06 6.76
C THR A 277 -1.52 13.62 6.48
N PHE A 278 -1.92 13.29 5.25
CA PHE A 278 -2.31 11.93 4.88
C PHE A 278 -1.15 10.93 4.95
N TRP A 279 0.06 11.37 4.60
CA TRP A 279 1.26 10.52 4.65
C TRP A 279 1.97 10.54 6.00
N LYS A 280 1.45 11.28 7.00
CA LYS A 280 2.11 11.41 8.30
C LYS A 280 2.10 10.09 9.06
N LYS A 281 3.27 9.48 9.21
CA LYS A 281 3.60 8.38 10.13
C LYS A 281 2.69 7.15 10.05
N GLN A 282 2.78 6.46 8.92
CA GLN A 282 2.47 5.04 8.84
C GLN A 282 3.76 4.33 8.43
N GLY A 283 4.34 3.49 9.30
CA GLY A 283 5.69 2.94 9.09
C GLY A 283 5.87 2.14 7.79
N HIS A 284 4.78 1.60 7.24
CA HIS A 284 4.79 0.91 5.95
C HIS A 284 4.95 1.86 4.74
N LEU A 285 4.64 3.15 4.88
CA LEU A 285 4.77 4.16 3.82
C LEU A 285 6.19 4.77 3.74
N ASP A 286 7.03 4.56 4.76
CA ASP A 286 8.33 5.22 4.85
C ASP A 286 9.27 4.84 3.69
N ASN A 287 9.13 3.62 3.15
CA ASN A 287 9.95 3.10 2.05
C ASN A 287 9.17 2.91 0.74
N ARG A 288 8.19 3.78 0.47
CA ARG A 288 7.37 3.74 -0.75
C ARG A 288 7.42 5.05 -1.54
N ILE A 289 7.24 4.91 -2.84
CA ILE A 289 6.83 6.04 -3.69
C ILE A 289 5.36 6.30 -3.37
N LEU A 290 4.99 7.56 -3.18
CA LEU A 290 3.60 7.99 -2.99
C LEU A 290 3.33 9.14 -3.94
N ALA A 291 2.14 9.21 -4.51
CA ALA A 291 1.66 10.41 -5.15
C ALA A 291 0.24 10.77 -4.75
N GLY A 292 -0.07 12.05 -4.97
CA GLY A 292 -1.41 12.60 -4.90
C GLY A 292 -1.60 13.54 -6.06
N THR A 293 -2.74 13.43 -6.73
CA THR A 293 -3.10 14.27 -7.87
C THR A 293 -4.39 15.02 -7.54
N SER A 294 -4.44 16.31 -7.86
CA SER A 294 -5.64 17.13 -7.66
C SER A 294 -5.62 18.37 -8.55
N TYR A 295 -6.66 19.20 -8.43
CA TYR A 295 -6.75 20.50 -9.08
C TYR A 295 -6.69 21.62 -8.07
N CYS A 296 -5.92 22.66 -8.39
CA CYS A 296 -5.83 23.89 -7.63
C CYS A 296 -5.65 25.05 -8.61
N ASP A 297 -6.30 26.18 -8.36
CA ASP A 297 -6.27 27.34 -9.28
C ASP A 297 -6.45 26.96 -10.75
N GLU A 298 -7.47 26.14 -11.04
CA GLU A 298 -7.86 25.71 -12.39
C GLU A 298 -6.78 24.94 -13.18
N HIS A 299 -5.72 24.46 -12.52
CA HIS A 299 -4.70 23.60 -13.12
C HIS A 299 -4.42 22.38 -12.25
N MET A 300 -3.87 21.34 -12.86
CA MET A 300 -3.54 20.13 -12.12
C MET A 300 -2.23 20.30 -11.34
N ILE A 301 -2.23 19.72 -10.15
CA ILE A 301 -1.05 19.51 -9.32
C ILE A 301 -0.84 18.03 -9.07
N VAL A 302 0.39 17.58 -9.25
CA VAL A 302 0.86 16.25 -8.86
C VAL A 302 1.91 16.42 -7.78
N VAL A 303 1.68 15.85 -6.60
CA VAL A 303 2.65 15.80 -5.51
C VAL A 303 3.19 14.39 -5.43
N MET A 304 4.51 14.22 -5.54
CA MET A 304 5.14 12.92 -5.50
C MET A 304 6.29 12.88 -4.49
N ARG A 305 6.23 11.88 -3.62
CA ARG A 305 7.26 11.54 -2.65
C ARG A 305 8.12 10.40 -3.20
N PRO A 306 9.42 10.64 -3.43
CA PRO A 306 10.39 9.59 -3.74
C PRO A 306 10.50 8.57 -2.60
N ASN A 307 10.93 7.35 -2.92
CA ASN A 307 11.32 6.39 -1.89
C ASN A 307 12.67 6.82 -1.29
N PRO A 308 12.74 7.20 0.00
CA PRO A 308 13.97 7.72 0.61
C PRO A 308 15.09 6.67 0.68
N SER A 309 14.76 5.38 0.58
CA SER A 309 15.73 4.28 0.60
C SER A 309 16.30 3.92 -0.78
N LYS A 310 15.84 4.58 -1.85
CA LYS A 310 16.18 4.21 -3.24
C LYS A 310 16.64 5.42 -4.04
N THR A 311 17.76 5.27 -4.72
CA THR A 311 18.26 6.24 -5.70
C THR A 311 17.55 6.13 -7.04
N GLU A 312 17.03 4.95 -7.39
CA GLU A 312 16.26 4.73 -8.62
C GLU A 312 14.78 4.50 -8.31
N PRO A 313 13.85 5.12 -9.05
CA PRO A 313 12.42 4.87 -8.87
C PRO A 313 12.02 3.47 -9.35
N ASP A 314 11.04 2.86 -8.68
CA ASP A 314 10.34 1.69 -9.21
C ASP A 314 9.39 2.17 -10.32
N SER A 315 9.66 1.77 -11.57
CA SER A 315 8.89 2.18 -12.74
C SER A 315 7.42 1.74 -12.69
N ASP A 316 7.12 0.60 -12.06
CA ASP A 316 5.76 0.07 -11.98
C ASP A 316 4.93 0.95 -11.03
N ILE A 317 5.49 1.23 -9.85
CA ILE A 317 4.82 2.06 -8.85
C ILE A 317 4.68 3.49 -9.37
N MET A 318 5.72 4.04 -10.01
CA MET A 318 5.64 5.38 -10.60
C MET A 318 4.58 5.48 -11.70
N GLY A 319 4.45 4.46 -12.56
CA GLY A 319 3.38 4.42 -13.56
C GLY A 319 1.99 4.39 -12.93
N GLN A 320 1.82 3.67 -11.83
CA GLN A 320 0.57 3.66 -11.05
C GLN A 320 0.26 5.05 -10.48
N GLU A 321 1.22 5.64 -9.77
CA GLU A 321 1.06 6.89 -9.04
C GLU A 321 0.79 8.09 -9.97
N VAL A 322 1.51 8.18 -11.10
CA VAL A 322 1.26 9.23 -12.11
C VAL A 322 -0.01 8.95 -12.91
N GLY A 323 -0.45 7.69 -12.99
CA GLY A 323 -1.71 7.29 -13.62
C GLY A 323 -2.92 8.04 -13.07
N GLY A 324 -2.87 8.51 -11.80
CA GLY A 324 -3.91 9.33 -11.19
C GLY A 324 -4.28 10.59 -12.00
N VAL A 325 -3.35 11.13 -12.79
CA VAL A 325 -3.60 12.20 -13.76
C VAL A 325 -4.74 11.86 -14.73
N ILE A 326 -4.69 10.66 -15.32
CA ILE A 326 -5.69 10.20 -16.29
C ILE A 326 -7.05 10.05 -15.60
N GLN A 327 -7.04 9.52 -14.38
CA GLN A 327 -8.23 9.36 -13.56
C GLN A 327 -8.90 10.72 -13.26
N GLU A 328 -8.12 11.70 -12.81
CA GLU A 328 -8.62 13.05 -12.51
C GLU A 328 -9.18 13.75 -13.74
N ASN A 329 -8.53 13.62 -14.90
CA ASN A 329 -9.04 14.24 -16.13
C ASN A 329 -10.29 13.52 -16.65
N ALA A 330 -10.36 12.20 -16.56
CA ALA A 330 -11.59 11.46 -16.90
C ALA A 330 -12.76 11.87 -15.98
N PHE A 331 -12.49 12.06 -14.70
CA PHE A 331 -13.44 12.57 -13.71
C PHE A 331 -13.95 13.97 -14.07
N LEU A 332 -13.05 14.92 -14.36
CA LEU A 332 -13.43 16.31 -14.69
C LEU A 332 -14.06 16.47 -16.07
N ASN A 333 -13.84 15.54 -16.99
CA ASN A 333 -14.51 15.57 -18.30
C ASN A 333 -16.02 15.30 -18.21
N ASN A 334 -16.51 14.79 -17.08
CA ASN A 334 -17.96 14.73 -16.82
C ASN A 334 -18.41 16.02 -16.10
N PRO A 335 -19.29 16.85 -16.71
CA PRO A 335 -19.72 18.13 -16.13
C PRO A 335 -20.46 18.01 -14.79
N ILE A 336 -21.13 16.88 -14.53
CA ILE A 336 -21.80 16.63 -13.25
C ILE A 336 -20.74 16.41 -12.17
N LEU A 337 -19.80 15.51 -12.46
CA LEU A 337 -18.74 15.12 -11.56
C LEU A 337 -17.76 16.26 -11.27
N ALA A 338 -17.44 17.09 -12.27
CA ALA A 338 -16.50 18.20 -12.15
C ALA A 338 -16.87 19.26 -11.09
N THR A 339 -18.12 19.29 -10.64
CA THR A 339 -18.60 20.20 -9.59
C THR A 339 -18.50 19.63 -8.18
N LEU A 340 -18.10 18.36 -8.05
CA LEU A 340 -18.07 17.61 -6.80
C LEU A 340 -16.64 17.45 -6.28
N GLN A 341 -16.52 17.34 -4.95
CA GLN A 341 -15.33 16.82 -4.31
C GLN A 341 -15.29 15.29 -4.43
N ARG A 342 -14.08 14.72 -4.42
CA ARG A 342 -13.88 13.26 -4.58
C ARG A 342 -14.65 12.42 -3.55
N ASP A 343 -14.74 12.89 -2.31
CA ASP A 343 -15.44 12.21 -1.21
C ASP A 343 -16.97 12.25 -1.33
N GLN A 344 -17.51 13.03 -2.26
CA GLN A 344 -18.95 13.10 -2.52
C GLN A 344 -19.42 12.06 -3.54
N ILE A 345 -18.50 11.43 -4.25
CA ILE A 345 -18.82 10.50 -5.33
C ILE A 345 -18.75 9.08 -4.79
N ARG A 346 -19.77 8.30 -5.10
CA ARG A 346 -19.75 6.87 -4.83
C ARG A 346 -19.23 6.15 -6.06
N ILE A 347 -18.04 5.60 -5.96
CA ILE A 347 -17.46 4.70 -6.95
C ILE A 347 -16.73 3.58 -6.19
N PRO A 348 -16.67 2.34 -6.72
CA PRO A 348 -16.04 1.26 -5.97
C PRO A 348 -14.56 1.52 -5.75
N TYR A 349 -14.12 1.39 -4.50
CA TYR A 349 -12.72 1.64 -4.12
C TYR A 349 -11.74 0.73 -4.88
N TRP A 350 -12.15 -0.50 -5.23
CA TRP A 350 -11.35 -1.39 -6.07
C TRP A 350 -11.09 -0.80 -7.47
N TYR A 351 -12.04 -0.06 -8.04
CA TYR A 351 -11.89 0.54 -9.35
C TYR A 351 -10.95 1.73 -9.29
N GLU A 352 -11.11 2.59 -8.28
CA GLU A 352 -10.21 3.74 -8.09
C GLU A 352 -8.76 3.30 -7.95
N GLN A 353 -8.49 2.37 -7.04
CA GLN A 353 -7.12 1.90 -6.79
C GLN A 353 -6.58 1.05 -7.95
N GLY A 354 -7.41 0.19 -8.54
CA GLY A 354 -7.02 -0.68 -9.64
C GLY A 354 -6.77 0.05 -10.96
N SER A 355 -7.52 1.13 -11.23
CA SER A 355 -7.38 1.92 -12.46
C SER A 355 -6.05 2.68 -12.51
N GLN A 356 -5.55 3.18 -11.39
CA GLN A 356 -4.24 3.83 -11.33
C GLN A 356 -3.13 2.94 -11.89
N SER A 357 -3.08 1.68 -11.43
CA SER A 357 -2.12 0.68 -11.94
C SER A 357 -2.34 0.35 -13.43
N ILE A 358 -3.59 0.36 -13.91
CA ILE A 358 -3.88 0.07 -15.33
C ILE A 358 -3.39 1.18 -16.25
N PHE A 359 -3.41 2.45 -15.82
CA PHE A 359 -2.93 3.55 -16.65
C PHE A 359 -1.43 3.41 -16.94
N GLY A 360 -0.64 3.07 -15.92
CA GLY A 360 0.78 2.72 -16.09
C GLY A 360 0.99 1.50 -17.00
N PHE A 361 0.18 0.46 -16.84
CA PHE A 361 0.21 -0.72 -17.70
C PHE A 361 -0.05 -0.38 -19.18
N VAL A 362 -1.14 0.34 -19.49
CA VAL A 362 -1.47 0.72 -20.87
C VAL A 362 -0.44 1.69 -21.44
N ALA A 363 0.09 2.63 -20.65
CA ALA A 363 1.18 3.50 -21.06
C ALA A 363 2.43 2.71 -21.49
N TYR A 364 2.77 1.66 -20.73
CA TYR A 364 3.84 0.74 -21.12
C TYR A 364 3.53 0.05 -22.46
N LEU A 365 2.31 -0.47 -22.64
CA LEU A 365 1.91 -1.13 -23.88
C LEU A 365 1.98 -0.18 -25.08
N ALA A 366 1.46 1.05 -24.95
CA ALA A 366 1.49 2.06 -26.02
C ALA A 366 2.91 2.51 -26.37
N LYS A 367 3.82 2.53 -25.39
CA LYS A 367 5.23 2.84 -25.61
C LYS A 367 5.99 1.71 -26.30
N ASN A 368 5.73 0.46 -25.92
CA ASN A 368 6.57 -0.69 -26.29
C ASN A 368 5.95 -1.66 -27.30
N GLY A 369 4.65 -1.54 -27.60
CA GLY A 369 3.93 -2.43 -28.53
C GLY A 369 3.83 -3.89 -28.06
N LYS A 370 4.11 -4.18 -26.79
CA LYS A 370 4.17 -5.54 -26.25
C LYS A 370 3.78 -5.61 -24.78
N ILE A 371 3.26 -6.76 -24.37
CA ILE A 371 2.90 -7.06 -22.97
C ILE A 371 4.12 -7.48 -22.14
N ASP A 372 5.14 -8.06 -22.76
CA ASP A 372 6.32 -8.55 -22.04
C ASP A 372 7.05 -7.39 -21.36
N GLY A 373 7.20 -7.50 -20.04
CA GLY A 373 7.80 -6.48 -19.17
C GLY A 373 6.83 -5.39 -18.70
N ALA A 374 5.55 -5.45 -19.06
CA ALA A 374 4.55 -4.50 -18.57
C ALA A 374 4.36 -4.65 -17.05
N PRO A 375 4.11 -3.54 -16.32
CA PRO A 375 3.83 -3.56 -14.89
C PRO A 375 2.71 -4.57 -14.57
N ASN A 376 3.03 -5.60 -13.78
CA ASN A 376 2.10 -6.72 -13.53
C ASN A 376 2.18 -7.27 -12.10
N LYS A 377 2.82 -6.55 -11.18
CA LYS A 377 2.96 -7.00 -9.80
C LYS A 377 1.61 -6.92 -9.08
N ALA A 378 1.18 -8.04 -8.50
CA ALA A 378 0.05 -8.08 -7.58
C ALA A 378 0.49 -8.71 -6.26
N ILE A 379 0.30 -7.98 -5.15
CA ILE A 379 0.52 -8.55 -3.81
C ILE A 379 -0.73 -9.33 -3.40
N VAL A 380 -0.69 -10.65 -3.51
CA VAL A 380 -1.81 -11.52 -3.13
C VAL A 380 -1.72 -11.87 -1.65
N SER A 381 -2.27 -11.01 -0.79
CA SER A 381 -2.45 -11.38 0.60
C SER A 381 -3.55 -12.45 0.76
N PRO A 382 -3.50 -13.28 1.82
CA PRO A 382 -4.45 -14.37 2.03
C PRO A 382 -5.91 -13.95 2.03
N GLU A 383 -6.22 -12.78 2.61
CA GLU A 383 -7.57 -12.25 2.63
C GLU A 383 -8.08 -11.87 1.23
N CYS A 384 -7.20 -11.44 0.32
CA CYS A 384 -7.57 -11.15 -1.06
C CYS A 384 -8.01 -12.40 -1.83
N LYS A 385 -7.61 -13.61 -1.41
CA LYS A 385 -7.97 -14.85 -2.12
C LYS A 385 -9.46 -15.17 -2.04
N SER A 386 -10.12 -14.79 -0.95
CA SER A 386 -11.49 -15.19 -0.64
C SER A 386 -12.52 -14.05 -0.65
N ILE A 387 -12.10 -12.80 -0.48
CA ILE A 387 -13.02 -11.64 -0.55
C ILE A 387 -13.58 -11.50 -1.97
N SER A 388 -14.87 -11.23 -2.12
CA SER A 388 -15.49 -10.92 -3.42
C SER A 388 -15.13 -9.49 -3.86
N LEU A 389 -15.19 -9.18 -5.16
CA LEU A 389 -14.88 -7.81 -5.64
C LEU A 389 -15.89 -6.81 -5.08
N LYS A 390 -17.16 -7.21 -5.01
CA LYS A 390 -18.26 -6.45 -4.41
C LYS A 390 -18.01 -6.14 -2.92
N ASP A 391 -17.44 -7.07 -2.16
CA ASP A 391 -17.16 -6.82 -0.74
C ASP A 391 -15.98 -5.87 -0.52
N ILE A 392 -15.22 -5.55 -1.58
CA ILE A 392 -14.14 -4.53 -1.52
C ILE A 392 -14.71 -3.10 -1.54
N GLU A 393 -16.00 -2.95 -1.82
CA GLU A 393 -16.67 -1.73 -2.24
C GLU A 393 -17.00 -0.72 -1.12
N LEU A 394 -17.07 -1.14 0.16
CA LEU A 394 -17.82 -0.37 1.19
C LEU A 394 -17.17 -0.29 2.58
N SER A 395 -15.92 0.15 2.72
CA SER A 395 -15.40 0.49 4.06
C SER A 395 -15.27 2.01 4.27
N PRO A 396 -16.35 2.72 4.68
CA PRO A 396 -16.24 4.09 5.18
C PRO A 396 -15.45 4.16 6.51
N ASN A 397 -15.15 3.00 7.12
CA ASN A 397 -14.39 2.90 8.35
C ASN A 397 -13.20 1.95 8.15
N GLY A 398 -12.09 2.45 7.59
CA GLY A 398 -10.67 2.09 7.87
C GLY A 398 -10.13 0.65 7.83
N ALA A 399 -10.90 -0.42 8.10
CA ALA A 399 -10.34 -1.76 8.32
C ALA A 399 -9.89 -2.46 7.02
N MET A 400 -10.40 -2.01 5.88
CA MET A 400 -9.97 -2.52 4.57
C MET A 400 -8.85 -1.70 3.92
N GLN A 401 -8.52 -0.52 4.46
CA GLN A 401 -7.38 0.28 3.99
C GLN A 401 -6.04 -0.43 4.24
N LEU A 402 -6.01 -1.42 5.15
CA LEU A 402 -4.83 -2.23 5.46
C LEU A 402 -4.71 -3.51 4.61
N SER A 403 -5.59 -3.72 3.62
CA SER A 403 -5.46 -4.81 2.65
C SER A 403 -5.06 -4.25 1.29
N ASN A 404 -4.10 -4.88 0.61
CA ASN A 404 -3.72 -4.51 -0.76
C ASN A 404 -4.76 -4.97 -1.81
N CYS A 405 -5.90 -5.52 -1.40
CA CYS A 405 -6.90 -6.10 -2.30
C CYS A 405 -7.53 -5.10 -3.28
N PRO A 406 -7.87 -3.86 -2.89
CA PRO A 406 -8.37 -2.85 -3.81
C PRO A 406 -7.38 -2.58 -4.96
N TYR A 407 -6.08 -2.54 -4.68
CA TYR A 407 -5.04 -2.36 -5.70
C TYR A 407 -4.90 -3.60 -6.58
N THR A 408 -4.78 -4.79 -5.97
CA THR A 408 -4.34 -5.98 -6.70
C THR A 408 -5.47 -6.68 -7.44
N LYS A 409 -6.59 -6.91 -6.74
CA LYS A 409 -7.79 -7.47 -7.34
C LYS A 409 -8.51 -6.43 -8.20
N GLY A 410 -8.48 -5.15 -7.79
CA GLY A 410 -8.97 -4.07 -8.62
C GLY A 410 -8.19 -3.96 -9.93
N PHE A 411 -6.87 -4.03 -9.91
CA PHE A 411 -6.06 -4.05 -11.15
C PHE A 411 -6.41 -5.23 -12.06
N ALA A 412 -6.62 -6.43 -11.50
CA ALA A 412 -7.10 -7.58 -12.27
C ALA A 412 -8.50 -7.35 -12.86
N ALA A 413 -9.41 -6.73 -12.11
CA ALA A 413 -10.74 -6.38 -12.57
C ALA A 413 -10.70 -5.33 -13.70
N VAL A 414 -9.97 -4.23 -13.53
CA VAL A 414 -9.88 -3.19 -14.57
C VAL A 414 -9.17 -3.72 -15.82
N ARG A 415 -8.21 -4.64 -15.67
CA ARG A 415 -7.65 -5.37 -16.81
C ARG A 415 -8.71 -6.19 -17.56
N LEU A 416 -9.59 -6.88 -16.83
CA LEU A 416 -10.72 -7.57 -17.42
C LEU A 416 -11.68 -6.60 -18.13
N MET A 417 -11.90 -5.40 -17.58
CA MET A 417 -12.66 -4.35 -18.28
C MET A 417 -12.03 -4.02 -19.63
N ILE A 418 -10.70 -3.87 -19.71
CA ILE A 418 -10.02 -3.64 -21.00
C ILE A 418 -10.25 -4.80 -21.96
N ALA A 419 -10.15 -6.04 -21.49
CA ALA A 419 -10.37 -7.21 -22.31
C ALA A 419 -11.81 -7.30 -22.85
N PHE A 420 -12.81 -6.93 -22.04
CA PHE A 420 -14.22 -6.94 -22.43
C PHE A 420 -14.64 -5.74 -23.28
N TYR A 421 -14.25 -4.53 -22.88
CA TYR A 421 -14.88 -3.30 -23.34
C TYR A 421 -13.94 -2.41 -24.16
N GLY A 422 -12.62 -2.61 -24.10
CA GLY A 422 -11.65 -1.84 -24.89
C GLY A 422 -10.72 -0.95 -24.06
N TRP A 423 -9.84 -0.22 -24.74
CA TRP A 423 -8.72 0.52 -24.12
C TRP A 423 -9.16 1.66 -23.20
N ASP A 424 -10.29 2.28 -23.49
CA ASP A 424 -10.87 3.40 -22.77
C ASP A 424 -11.71 2.97 -21.54
N ALA A 425 -11.95 1.67 -21.36
CA ALA A 425 -12.80 1.14 -20.28
C ALA A 425 -12.36 1.55 -18.87
N ALA A 426 -11.07 1.85 -18.67
CA ALA A 426 -10.59 2.37 -17.40
C ALA A 426 -11.01 3.82 -17.11
N THR A 427 -11.60 4.52 -18.08
CA THR A 427 -11.95 5.95 -18.03
C THR A 427 -13.40 6.22 -18.42
N SER A 428 -13.97 5.44 -19.34
CA SER A 428 -15.31 5.67 -19.90
C SER A 428 -16.42 5.51 -18.86
N TRP A 429 -16.18 4.82 -17.74
CA TRP A 429 -17.17 4.70 -16.67
C TRP A 429 -17.56 6.08 -16.11
N TYR A 430 -16.61 7.00 -15.95
CA TYR A 430 -16.89 8.36 -15.46
C TYR A 430 -17.87 9.12 -16.36
N ALA A 431 -17.87 8.87 -17.67
CA ALA A 431 -18.81 9.50 -18.60
C ALA A 431 -20.27 9.02 -18.42
N GLY A 432 -20.48 7.89 -17.75
CA GLY A 432 -21.81 7.33 -17.51
C GLY A 432 -22.62 8.08 -16.45
N PHE A 433 -21.93 8.65 -15.47
CA PHE A 433 -22.54 9.26 -14.28
C PHE A 433 -23.46 10.42 -14.64
N THR A 434 -24.64 10.41 -14.01
CA THR A 434 -25.62 11.50 -14.07
C THR A 434 -25.86 12.13 -12.70
N THR A 435 -25.40 11.48 -11.63
CA THR A 435 -25.41 11.97 -10.25
C THR A 435 -24.10 11.62 -9.55
N ALA A 436 -23.96 11.95 -8.27
CA ALA A 436 -22.79 11.55 -7.48
C ALA A 436 -22.80 10.06 -7.09
N THR A 437 -23.94 9.37 -7.21
CA THR A 437 -24.15 8.06 -6.56
C THR A 437 -24.63 6.94 -7.48
N ASP A 438 -24.87 7.21 -8.76
CA ASP A 438 -25.45 6.29 -9.75
C ASP A 438 -24.39 5.46 -10.49
N TYR A 439 -23.31 5.06 -9.81
CA TYR A 439 -22.20 4.35 -10.46
C TYR A 439 -22.59 2.99 -11.07
N GLU A 440 -23.56 2.28 -10.48
CA GLU A 440 -24.09 1.02 -11.03
C GLU A 440 -24.80 1.26 -12.37
N ASP A 441 -25.72 2.23 -12.41
CA ASP A 441 -26.44 2.63 -13.62
C ASP A 441 -25.47 3.22 -14.67
N ALA A 442 -24.48 4.00 -14.23
CA ALA A 442 -23.43 4.53 -15.07
C ALA A 442 -22.60 3.42 -15.72
N PHE A 443 -22.33 2.33 -14.99
CA PHE A 443 -21.62 1.16 -15.52
C PHE A 443 -22.43 0.50 -16.62
N GLU A 444 -23.71 0.22 -16.36
CA GLU A 444 -24.61 -0.43 -17.33
C GLU A 444 -24.79 0.44 -18.59
N LYS A 445 -24.96 1.75 -18.41
CA LYS A 445 -25.09 2.70 -19.52
C LYS A 445 -23.89 2.69 -20.46
N ILE A 446 -22.68 2.59 -19.91
CA ILE A 446 -21.43 2.66 -20.69
C ILE A 446 -21.08 1.31 -21.31
N TYR A 447 -21.25 0.21 -20.56
CA TYR A 447 -20.74 -1.10 -20.97
C TYR A 447 -21.83 -2.07 -21.47
N GLY A 448 -23.10 -1.76 -21.24
CA GLY A 448 -24.23 -2.63 -21.57
C GLY A 448 -24.34 -3.89 -20.69
N ASP A 449 -23.48 -4.04 -19.68
CA ASP A 449 -23.47 -5.11 -18.70
C ASP A 449 -23.79 -4.52 -17.32
N SER A 450 -24.55 -5.21 -16.46
CA SER A 450 -24.72 -4.79 -15.06
C SER A 450 -23.40 -4.93 -14.27
N LEU A 451 -23.13 -4.02 -13.33
CA LEU A 451 -21.93 -4.08 -12.48
C LEU A 451 -21.83 -5.41 -11.71
N SER A 452 -22.93 -5.85 -11.10
CA SER A 452 -23.01 -7.11 -10.34
C SER A 452 -22.61 -8.34 -11.17
N GLU A 453 -22.94 -8.36 -12.47
CA GLU A 453 -22.52 -9.44 -13.36
C GLU A 453 -21.03 -9.33 -13.71
N PHE A 454 -20.54 -8.13 -13.99
CA PHE A 454 -19.12 -7.89 -14.18
C PHE A 454 -18.28 -8.34 -12.96
N GLU A 455 -18.73 -8.05 -11.74
CA GLU A 455 -18.05 -8.45 -10.51
C GLU A 455 -17.90 -9.98 -10.39
N LYS A 456 -18.90 -10.75 -10.84
CA LYS A 456 -18.80 -12.22 -10.89
C LYS A 456 -17.73 -12.67 -11.89
N TRP A 457 -17.61 -12.00 -13.03
CA TRP A 457 -16.55 -12.28 -14.01
C TRP A 457 -15.17 -11.94 -13.46
N ALA A 458 -15.04 -10.81 -12.77
CA ALA A 458 -13.79 -10.41 -12.13
C ALA A 458 -13.38 -11.37 -11.01
N ASP A 459 -14.32 -11.82 -10.17
CA ASP A 459 -14.08 -12.85 -9.14
C ASP A 459 -13.66 -14.19 -9.76
N SER A 460 -14.28 -14.54 -10.87
CA SER A 460 -13.97 -15.73 -11.65
C SER A 460 -12.55 -15.67 -12.24
N TYR A 461 -12.17 -14.53 -12.80
CA TYR A 461 -10.82 -14.29 -13.28
C TYR A 461 -9.79 -14.29 -12.14
N TRP A 462 -10.11 -13.67 -11.00
CA TRP A 462 -9.25 -13.69 -9.83
C TRP A 462 -8.98 -15.09 -9.30
N LYS A 463 -10.02 -15.94 -9.22
CA LYS A 463 -9.86 -17.36 -8.84
C LYS A 463 -8.91 -18.11 -9.78
N PHE A 464 -8.97 -17.81 -11.08
CA PHE A 464 -8.03 -18.35 -12.05
C PHE A 464 -6.59 -17.87 -11.81
N LEU A 465 -6.40 -16.58 -11.53
CA LEU A 465 -5.07 -16.02 -11.25
C LEU A 465 -4.42 -16.63 -10.00
N VAL A 466 -5.23 -16.91 -8.97
CA VAL A 466 -4.79 -17.57 -7.73
C VAL A 466 -4.56 -19.08 -7.93
N ASP A 467 -5.41 -19.73 -8.72
CA ASP A 467 -5.34 -21.16 -9.03
C ASP A 467 -5.69 -21.42 -10.51
N PRO A 468 -4.68 -21.49 -11.39
CA PRO A 468 -4.90 -21.62 -12.85
C PRO A 468 -5.67 -22.88 -13.27
N LYS A 469 -5.80 -23.88 -12.39
CA LYS A 469 -6.60 -25.08 -12.65
C LYS A 469 -8.10 -24.81 -12.63
N LYS A 470 -8.53 -23.63 -12.15
CA LYS A 470 -9.93 -23.27 -11.96
C LYS A 470 -10.49 -22.31 -13.03
N THR A 471 -9.87 -22.23 -14.21
CA THR A 471 -10.36 -21.35 -15.30
C THR A 471 -11.82 -21.66 -15.64
N PRO A 472 -12.77 -20.72 -15.46
CA PRO A 472 -14.16 -20.98 -15.79
C PRO A 472 -14.35 -20.98 -17.31
N ALA A 473 -14.86 -22.06 -17.88
CA ALA A 473 -15.14 -22.17 -19.33
C ALA A 473 -16.05 -21.03 -19.83
N THR A 474 -16.94 -20.55 -18.97
CA THR A 474 -17.83 -19.42 -19.22
C THR A 474 -17.08 -18.09 -19.40
N LEU A 475 -16.00 -17.86 -18.64
CA LEU A 475 -15.16 -16.66 -18.79
C LEU A 475 -14.44 -16.66 -20.14
N ILE A 476 -13.90 -17.82 -20.54
CA ILE A 476 -13.26 -17.99 -21.86
C ILE A 476 -14.27 -17.72 -22.98
N ALA A 477 -15.49 -18.26 -22.85
CA ALA A 477 -16.55 -18.04 -23.84
C ALA A 477 -16.97 -16.57 -23.94
N ARG A 478 -17.02 -15.83 -22.82
CA ARG A 478 -17.30 -14.38 -22.82
C ARG A 478 -16.17 -13.59 -23.49
N LEU A 479 -14.91 -13.91 -23.19
CA LEU A 479 -13.72 -13.27 -23.79
C LEU A 479 -13.63 -13.47 -25.31
N ALA A 480 -14.12 -14.60 -25.82
CA ALA A 480 -14.16 -14.88 -27.26
C ALA A 480 -15.25 -14.07 -28.01
N LYS A 481 -16.28 -13.58 -27.29
CA LYS A 481 -17.37 -12.78 -27.86
C LYS A 481 -17.13 -11.27 -27.75
N ALA A 482 -16.44 -10.84 -26.68
CA ALA A 482 -15.85 -9.50 -26.59
C ALA A 482 -14.77 -9.35 -27.68
#